data_AF-A0A1F4FT80-F1
#
_entry.id   AF-A0A1F4FT80-F1
#
_cell.length_a   1.000
_cell.length_b   1.000
_cell.length_c   1.000
_cell.angle_alpha   90.00
_cell.angle_beta   90.00
_cell.angle_gamma   90.00
#
_symmetry.space_group_name_H-M   'P 1'
#
loop_
_entity.id
_entity.type
_entity.pdbx_description
1 polymer ?
#
loop_
_entity_poly.entity_id
_entity_poly.type
_entity_poly.pdbx_seq_one_letter_code
_entity_poly.pdbx_strand_id
1 'polypeptide(L)'
;MAAPVGPKKVHRYSIEFKIQAVKLSLHPEIQTQDVAHALDIHPFMLSKWKKDYRESKLKPAAAAAGLSLPKVLHAPKADLEKRALKRQVKQFQERVEARAEARRLERKLAVLQVEHDLLKKAIRFNIERRRRNSSS
;
A
#
# COMPACT_ATOMS: atom_id res chain seq x y z
N MET A 1 34.95 -17.17 -55.75
CA MET A 1 35.37 -16.38 -54.57
C MET A 1 34.14 -16.09 -53.73
N ALA A 2 34.05 -16.64 -52.51
CA ALA A 2 32.93 -16.36 -51.60
C ALA A 2 33.13 -14.98 -50.95
N ALA A 3 32.10 -14.13 -50.98
CA ALA A 3 32.14 -12.81 -50.36
C ALA A 3 32.35 -12.91 -48.83
N PRO A 4 33.08 -11.98 -48.19
CA PRO A 4 33.29 -12.02 -46.75
C PRO A 4 31.95 -11.89 -46.02
N VAL A 5 31.64 -12.87 -45.18
CA VAL A 5 30.44 -12.87 -44.35
C VAL A 5 30.53 -11.68 -43.40
N GLY A 6 29.61 -10.72 -43.55
CA GLY A 6 29.56 -9.54 -42.69
C GLY A 6 29.36 -9.89 -41.21
N PRO A 7 29.67 -8.94 -40.29
CA PRO A 7 29.61 -9.19 -38.85
C PRO A 7 28.20 -9.62 -38.40
N LYS A 8 28.12 -10.73 -37.64
CA LYS A 8 26.86 -11.28 -37.11
C LYS A 8 26.23 -10.31 -36.11
N LYS A 9 24.94 -9.99 -36.31
CA LYS A 9 24.14 -9.20 -35.36
C LYS A 9 23.87 -10.03 -34.11
N VAL A 10 24.59 -9.75 -33.03
CA VAL A 10 24.33 -10.35 -31.71
C VAL A 10 23.11 -9.67 -31.10
N HIS A 11 22.13 -10.44 -30.65
CA HIS A 11 21.01 -9.92 -29.88
C HIS A 11 21.55 -9.34 -28.56
N ARG A 12 21.36 -8.03 -28.37
CA ARG A 12 21.80 -7.32 -27.17
C ARG A 12 20.62 -7.20 -26.21
N TYR A 13 20.79 -7.73 -25.00
CA TYR A 13 19.85 -7.51 -23.91
C TYR A 13 19.81 -6.04 -23.49
N SER A 14 18.62 -5.52 -23.21
CA SER A 14 18.42 -4.16 -22.71
C SER A 14 19.04 -3.99 -21.32
N ILE A 15 19.43 -2.76 -20.97
CA ILE A 15 20.04 -2.46 -19.67
C ILE A 15 19.07 -2.75 -18.52
N GLU A 16 17.79 -2.36 -18.67
CA GLU A 16 16.71 -2.63 -17.71
C GLU A 16 16.57 -4.13 -17.42
N PHE A 17 16.59 -4.94 -18.48
CA PHE A 17 16.47 -6.39 -18.35
C PHE A 17 17.65 -6.98 -17.56
N LYS A 18 18.87 -6.53 -17.83
CA LYS A 18 20.06 -6.97 -17.07
C LYS A 18 19.97 -6.58 -15.60
N ILE A 19 19.51 -5.37 -15.28
CA ILE A 19 19.34 -4.91 -13.90
C ILE A 19 18.29 -5.76 -13.17
N GLN A 20 17.14 -6.00 -13.81
CA GLN A 20 16.06 -6.77 -13.20
C GLN A 20 16.49 -8.22 -12.93
N ALA A 21 17.16 -8.85 -13.90
CA ALA A 21 17.72 -10.19 -13.77
C ALA A 21 18.75 -10.28 -12.62
N VAL A 22 19.60 -9.25 -12.47
CA VAL A 22 20.55 -9.16 -11.35
C VAL A 22 19.81 -9.01 -10.02
N LYS A 23 18.81 -8.13 -9.89
CA LYS A 23 18.03 -7.96 -8.66
C LYS A 23 17.35 -9.24 -8.20
N LEU A 24 16.79 -10.01 -9.14
CA LEU A 24 16.19 -11.32 -8.85
C LEU A 24 17.24 -12.30 -8.31
N SER A 25 18.46 -12.31 -8.87
CA SER A 25 19.57 -13.16 -8.43
C SER A 25 20.26 -12.74 -7.12
N LEU A 26 19.90 -11.58 -6.57
CA LEU A 26 20.39 -11.07 -5.27
C LEU A 26 19.48 -11.49 -4.12
N HIS A 27 18.30 -12.06 -4.41
CA HIS A 27 17.40 -12.54 -3.39
C HIS A 27 18.03 -13.75 -2.67
N PRO A 28 18.06 -13.77 -1.31
CA PRO A 28 18.77 -14.80 -0.55
C PRO A 28 18.25 -16.22 -0.78
N GLU A 29 16.96 -16.34 -1.07
CA GLU A 29 16.29 -17.64 -1.26
C GLU A 29 16.33 -18.18 -2.70
N ILE A 30 16.89 -17.41 -3.67
CA ILE A 30 16.77 -17.76 -5.09
C ILE A 30 18.15 -18.07 -5.67
N GLN A 31 18.31 -19.28 -6.24
CA GLN A 31 19.55 -19.66 -6.88
C GLN A 31 19.73 -18.96 -8.23
N THR A 32 20.98 -18.62 -8.56
CA THR A 32 21.31 -17.95 -9.84
C THR A 32 21.00 -18.84 -11.05
N GLN A 33 21.07 -20.16 -10.89
CA GLN A 33 20.75 -21.11 -11.96
C GLN A 33 19.27 -21.04 -12.33
N ASP A 34 18.38 -21.09 -11.33
CA ASP A 34 16.93 -21.06 -11.54
C ASP A 34 16.48 -19.77 -12.23
N VAL A 35 17.04 -18.62 -11.84
CA VAL A 35 16.75 -17.33 -12.49
C VAL A 35 17.19 -17.35 -13.96
N ALA A 36 18.33 -17.97 -14.25
CA ALA A 36 18.82 -18.06 -15.63
C ALA A 36 17.93 -18.96 -16.49
N HIS A 37 17.49 -20.10 -15.95
CA HIS A 37 16.60 -21.03 -16.64
C HIS A 37 15.23 -20.38 -16.87
N ALA A 38 14.68 -19.68 -15.88
CA ALA A 38 13.40 -18.99 -15.97
C ALA A 38 13.40 -17.83 -17.00
N LEU A 39 14.53 -17.15 -17.16
CA LEU A 39 14.69 -16.06 -18.12
C LEU A 39 15.21 -16.53 -19.50
N ASP A 40 15.45 -17.83 -19.66
CA ASP A 40 16.09 -18.46 -20.83
C ASP A 40 17.42 -17.79 -21.22
N ILE A 41 18.28 -17.58 -20.21
CA ILE A 41 19.60 -16.98 -20.34
C ILE A 41 20.64 -17.94 -19.79
N HIS A 42 21.81 -17.99 -20.43
CA HIS A 42 22.94 -18.74 -19.90
C HIS A 42 23.39 -18.22 -18.50
N PRO A 43 23.55 -19.08 -17.47
CA PRO A 43 23.90 -18.67 -16.10
C PRO A 43 25.13 -17.77 -15.97
N PHE A 44 26.15 -17.99 -16.83
CA PHE A 44 27.34 -17.15 -16.91
C PHE A 44 27.02 -15.66 -17.13
N MET A 45 25.96 -15.35 -17.88
CA MET A 45 25.55 -13.97 -18.15
C MET A 45 25.11 -13.26 -16.88
N LEU A 46 24.40 -13.94 -15.98
CA LEU A 46 24.03 -13.38 -14.67
C LEU A 46 25.26 -13.09 -13.81
N SER A 47 26.23 -13.99 -13.78
CA SER A 47 27.50 -13.75 -13.07
C SER A 47 28.25 -12.55 -13.64
N LYS A 48 28.31 -12.44 -14.97
CA LYS A 48 28.89 -11.28 -15.67
C LYS A 48 28.14 -9.99 -15.34
N TRP A 49 26.80 -10.01 -15.36
CA TRP A 49 26.00 -8.82 -15.05
C TRP A 49 26.03 -8.45 -13.57
N LYS A 50 26.14 -9.40 -12.64
CA LYS A 50 26.38 -9.11 -11.21
C LYS A 50 27.70 -8.37 -11.01
N LYS A 51 28.74 -8.75 -11.75
CA LYS A 51 30.03 -8.03 -11.78
C LYS A 51 29.85 -6.62 -12.36
N ASP A 52 29.22 -6.49 -13.53
CA ASP A 52 28.98 -5.20 -14.17
C ASP A 52 28.08 -4.28 -13.31
N TYR A 53 27.17 -4.84 -12.51
CA TYR A 53 26.31 -4.11 -11.55
C TYR A 53 27.11 -3.57 -10.36
N ARG A 54 28.02 -4.38 -9.79
CA ARG A 54 28.95 -3.93 -8.74
C ARG A 54 29.90 -2.84 -9.24
N GLU A 55 30.36 -2.96 -10.48
CA GLU A 55 31.24 -1.98 -11.15
C GLU A 55 30.49 -0.75 -11.68
N SER A 56 29.20 -0.58 -11.38
CA SER A 56 28.35 0.55 -11.83
C SER A 56 28.18 0.70 -13.36
N LYS A 57 28.54 -0.32 -14.14
CA LYS A 57 28.44 -0.32 -15.61
C LYS A 57 27.03 -0.60 -16.13
N LEU A 58 26.16 -1.18 -15.30
CA LEU A 58 24.75 -1.44 -15.62
C LEU A 58 23.80 -0.36 -15.08
N LYS A 59 24.27 0.87 -14.90
CA LYS A 59 23.36 1.97 -14.57
C LYS A 59 22.47 2.23 -15.79
N PRO A 60 21.14 2.33 -15.61
CA PRO A 60 20.27 2.78 -16.70
C PRO A 60 20.77 4.16 -17.13
N ALA A 61 20.69 4.50 -18.41
CA ALA A 61 21.29 5.73 -18.96
C ALA A 61 20.95 7.00 -18.14
N ALA A 62 19.77 7.00 -17.54
CA ALA A 62 19.33 7.88 -16.46
C ALA A 62 20.34 8.05 -15.31
N ALA A 63 20.67 6.97 -14.60
CA ALA A 63 21.55 7.03 -13.44
C ALA A 63 23.04 7.21 -13.81
N ALA A 64 23.45 6.83 -15.04
CA ALA A 64 24.83 7.00 -15.50
C ALA A 64 25.16 8.45 -15.90
N ALA A 65 24.17 9.21 -16.35
CA ALA A 65 24.35 10.59 -16.81
C ALA A 65 24.35 11.63 -15.68
N GLY A 66 24.19 11.26 -14.41
CA GLY A 66 23.94 12.23 -13.32
C GLY A 66 22.61 12.98 -13.45
N LEU A 67 21.95 12.89 -14.60
CA LEU A 67 20.55 13.22 -14.82
C LEU A 67 19.71 12.09 -14.21
N SER A 68 19.49 12.17 -12.90
CA SER A 68 18.26 11.62 -12.34
C SER A 68 17.14 11.88 -13.35
N LEU A 69 16.51 10.82 -13.87
CA LEU A 69 15.35 10.96 -14.76
C LEU A 69 14.50 12.06 -14.11
N PRO A 70 14.12 13.14 -14.82
CA PRO A 70 13.27 14.14 -14.21
C PRO A 70 12.12 13.37 -13.60
N LYS A 71 11.90 13.51 -12.28
CA LYS A 71 10.81 12.87 -11.52
C LYS A 71 9.48 12.96 -12.29
N VAL A 72 9.38 13.98 -13.13
CA VAL A 72 8.39 14.33 -14.15
C VAL A 72 7.96 13.19 -15.10
N LEU A 73 8.80 12.18 -15.40
CA LEU A 73 8.39 11.03 -16.24
C LEU A 73 7.78 9.85 -15.45
N HIS A 74 7.91 9.82 -14.11
CA HIS A 74 6.99 9.03 -13.29
C HIS A 74 5.65 9.74 -13.36
N ALA A 75 4.78 9.26 -14.26
CA ALA A 75 3.60 9.96 -14.68
C ALA A 75 2.74 10.49 -13.51
N PRO A 76 2.16 11.70 -13.62
CA PRO A 76 1.27 12.26 -12.61
C PRO A 76 0.06 11.36 -12.28
N LYS A 77 -0.29 10.40 -13.15
CA LYS A 77 -1.36 9.41 -12.91
C LYS A 77 -1.14 8.60 -11.63
N ALA A 78 0.07 8.10 -11.37
CA ALA A 78 0.35 7.32 -10.17
C ALA A 78 0.24 8.18 -8.89
N ASP A 79 0.63 9.45 -8.98
CA ASP A 79 0.48 10.40 -7.87
C ASP A 79 -0.97 10.83 -7.66
N LEU A 80 -1.77 10.96 -8.73
CA LEU A 80 -3.19 11.27 -8.68
C LEU A 80 -3.99 10.10 -8.09
N GLU A 81 -3.74 8.87 -8.52
CA GLU A 81 -4.35 7.67 -7.96
C GLU A 81 -3.99 7.52 -6.49
N LYS A 82 -2.71 7.66 -6.13
CA LYS A 82 -2.28 7.62 -4.73
C LYS A 82 -2.93 8.73 -3.88
N ARG A 83 -3.12 9.93 -4.44
CA ARG A 83 -3.86 11.02 -3.78
C ARG A 83 -5.35 10.70 -3.64
N ALA A 84 -5.97 10.09 -4.65
CA ALA A 84 -7.36 9.64 -4.60
C ALA A 84 -7.56 8.54 -3.55
N LEU A 85 -6.68 7.54 -3.51
CA LEU A 85 -6.68 6.48 -2.50
C LEU A 85 -6.51 7.07 -1.09
N LYS A 86 -5.59 8.02 -0.90
CA LYS A 86 -5.43 8.72 0.39
C LYS A 86 -6.69 9.47 0.82
N ARG A 87 -7.38 10.14 -0.12
CA ARG A 87 -8.66 10.81 0.16
C ARG A 87 -9.75 9.81 0.55
N GLN A 88 -9.84 8.69 -0.17
CA GLN A 88 -10.79 7.62 0.17
C GLN A 88 -10.51 7.03 1.55
N VAL A 89 -9.25 6.72 1.87
CA VAL A 89 -8.88 6.21 3.20
C VAL A 89 -9.29 7.20 4.29
N LYS A 90 -9.03 8.51 4.09
CA LYS A 90 -9.45 9.55 5.02
C LYS A 90 -10.98 9.57 5.21
N GLN A 91 -11.74 9.52 4.11
CA GLN A 91 -13.21 9.47 4.18
C GLN A 91 -13.72 8.21 4.89
N PHE A 92 -13.10 7.05 4.65
CA PHE A 92 -13.47 5.82 5.36
C PHE A 92 -13.20 5.93 6.86
N GLN A 93 -12.06 6.50 7.25
CA GLN A 93 -11.71 6.74 8.65
C GLN A 93 -12.74 7.65 9.33
N GLU A 94 -13.08 8.78 8.71
CA GLU A 94 -14.11 9.72 9.20
C GLU A 94 -15.47 9.03 9.36
N ARG A 95 -15.87 8.15 8.43
CA ARG A 95 -17.12 7.38 8.54
C ARG A 95 -17.10 6.37 9.69
N VAL A 96 -15.96 5.75 9.97
CA VAL A 96 -15.81 4.83 11.11
C VAL A 96 -15.92 5.59 12.43
N GLU A 97 -15.26 6.74 12.52
CA GLU A 97 -15.31 7.61 13.70
C GLU A 97 -16.73 8.16 13.95
N ALA A 98 -17.40 8.64 12.91
CA ALA A 98 -18.80 9.09 12.99
C ALA A 98 -19.74 7.97 13.48
N ARG A 99 -19.53 6.73 13.01
CA ARG A 99 -20.30 5.56 13.50
C ARG A 99 -19.99 5.24 14.96
N ALA A 100 -18.75 5.41 15.41
CA ALA A 100 -18.39 5.19 16.81
C ALA A 100 -19.04 6.25 17.73
N GLU A 101 -19.03 7.51 17.31
CA GLU A 101 -19.71 8.61 18.00
C GLU A 101 -21.23 8.38 18.09
N ALA A 102 -21.87 7.94 17.00
CA ALA A 102 -23.30 7.59 17.00
C ALA A 102 -23.62 6.53 18.06
N ARG A 103 -22.84 5.44 18.13
CA ARG A 103 -23.01 4.40 19.16
C ARG A 103 -22.81 4.94 20.58
N ARG A 104 -21.87 5.88 20.78
CA ARG A 104 -21.65 6.52 22.10
C ARG A 104 -22.86 7.35 22.52
N LEU A 105 -23.43 8.13 21.60
CA LEU A 105 -24.61 8.94 21.87
C LEU A 105 -25.84 8.09 22.14
N GLU A 106 -26.05 7.01 21.37
CA GLU A 106 -27.14 6.06 21.60
C GLU A 106 -27.06 5.43 23.00
N ARG A 107 -25.86 5.03 23.45
CA ARG A 107 -25.66 4.51 24.83
C ARG A 107 -26.02 5.55 25.89
N LYS A 108 -25.60 6.80 25.71
CA LYS A 108 -25.95 7.90 26.63
C LYS A 108 -27.45 8.13 26.66
N LEU A 109 -28.10 8.17 25.50
CA LEU A 109 -29.56 8.32 25.41
C LEU A 109 -30.29 7.19 26.14
N ALA A 110 -29.86 5.94 25.97
CA ALA A 110 -30.45 4.81 26.66
C ALA A 110 -30.34 4.94 28.19
N VAL A 111 -29.17 5.36 28.70
CA VAL A 111 -28.97 5.59 30.14
C VAL A 111 -29.88 6.72 30.66
N LEU A 112 -29.90 7.88 29.99
CA LEU A 112 -30.75 8.99 30.39
C LEU A 112 -32.25 8.63 30.35
N GLN A 113 -32.67 7.82 29.37
CA GLN A 113 -34.05 7.36 29.30
C GLN A 113 -34.43 6.51 30.52
N VAL A 114 -33.57 5.58 30.93
CA VAL A 114 -33.78 4.77 32.13
C VAL A 114 -33.84 5.64 33.38
N GLU A 115 -32.92 6.57 33.55
CA GLU A 115 -32.91 7.51 34.68
C GLU A 115 -34.20 8.32 34.76
N HIS A 116 -34.63 8.87 33.63
CA HIS A 116 -35.86 9.65 33.55
C HIS A 116 -37.11 8.83 33.88
N ASP A 117 -37.18 7.58 33.43
CA ASP A 117 -38.28 6.68 33.76
C ASP A 117 -38.33 6.31 35.24
N LEU A 118 -37.17 6.10 35.86
CA LEU A 118 -37.05 5.87 37.30
C LEU A 118 -37.50 7.10 38.09
N LEU A 119 -37.06 8.31 37.70
CA LEU A 119 -37.49 9.56 38.33
C LEU A 119 -39.01 9.76 38.23
N LYS A 120 -39.59 9.54 37.04
CA LYS A 120 -41.05 9.60 36.86
C LYS A 120 -41.79 8.58 37.71
N LYS A 121 -41.26 7.37 37.89
CA LYS A 121 -41.85 6.36 38.79
C LYS A 121 -41.73 6.79 40.26
N ALA A 122 -40.59 7.32 40.69
CA ALA A 122 -40.37 7.80 42.05
C ALA A 122 -41.28 8.99 42.42
N ILE A 123 -41.48 9.93 41.48
CA ILE A 123 -42.42 11.04 41.67
C ILE A 123 -43.85 10.51 41.81
N ARG A 124 -44.29 9.62 40.92
CA ARG A 124 -45.62 8.99 41.01
C ARG A 124 -45.82 8.26 42.33
N PHE A 125 -44.83 7.47 42.75
CA PHE A 125 -44.86 6.77 44.03
C PHE A 125 -45.01 7.72 45.23
N ASN A 126 -44.26 8.84 45.25
CA ASN A 126 -44.38 9.84 46.31
C ASN A 126 -45.75 10.55 46.31
N ILE A 127 -46.27 10.90 45.14
CA ILE A 127 -47.61 11.50 45.01
C ILE A 127 -48.66 10.54 45.55
N GLU A 128 -48.59 9.28 45.15
CA GLU A 128 -49.52 8.22 45.55
C GLU A 128 -49.46 7.95 47.07
N ARG A 129 -48.25 7.88 47.64
CA ARG A 129 -48.06 7.77 49.09
C ARG A 129 -48.66 8.95 49.82
N ARG A 130 -48.41 10.18 49.35
CA ARG A 130 -48.98 11.40 49.94
C ARG A 130 -50.52 11.38 49.91
N ARG A 131 -51.13 10.93 48.80
CA ARG A 131 -52.59 10.79 48.68
C ARG A 131 -53.19 9.82 49.70
N ARG A 132 -52.60 8.64 49.86
CA ARG A 132 -53.08 7.64 50.84
C ARG A 132 -52.94 8.13 52.28
N ASN A 133 -51.83 8.78 52.61
CA ASN A 133 -51.62 9.37 53.94
C ASN A 133 -52.59 10.53 54.27
N SER A 134 -53.18 11.19 53.26
CA SER A 134 -54.19 12.22 53.45
C SER A 134 -55.64 11.71 53.44
N SER A 135 -55.86 10.43 53.09
CA SER A 135 -57.20 9.81 53.04
C SER A 135 -57.50 8.87 54.23
N SER A 136 -56.57 8.78 55.19
CA SER A 136 -56.73 8.14 56.50
C SER A 136 -56.78 9.21 57.57
#